data_AF-A0AAV4GPN2-F1
#
_entry.id   AF-A0AAV4GPN2-F1
#
_cell.length_a   1.000
_cell.length_b   1.000
_cell.length_c   1.000
_cell.angle_alpha   90.00
_cell.angle_beta   90.00
_cell.angle_gamma   90.00
#
_symmetry.space_group_name_H-M   'P 1'
#
loop_
_entity.id
_entity.type
_entity.pdbx_description
1 polymer ?
#
loop_
_entity_poly.entity_id
_entity_poly.type
_entity_poly.pdbx_seq_one_letter_code
_entity_poly.pdbx_strand_id
1 'polypeptide(L)'
;MSRKQTENKFMLEVLKVYQTLPSLWKVKSEEYHNRQRKIEDYQVLLKKYKEYFPEATLEELKKKLNTLRTGFRTELRKINRSAKSGAGLDDLYESQAWFMSAMMFLVDQETPAQSRTSLPMPQMVQSDVGEEQVVLQVKRNLDLDPNSRM
;
A
#
# COMPACT_ATOMS: atom_id res chain seq x y z
N MET A 1 -8.35 14.92 30.70
CA MET A 1 -8.02 14.37 29.36
C MET A 1 -7.73 12.89 29.51
N SER A 2 -8.17 12.05 28.57
CA SER A 2 -7.87 10.60 28.62
C SER A 2 -6.39 10.37 28.30
N ARG A 3 -5.76 9.37 28.95
CA ARG A 3 -4.37 8.94 28.66
C ARG A 3 -4.13 8.75 27.15
N LYS A 4 -5.13 8.21 26.46
CA LYS A 4 -5.11 7.99 25.00
C LYS A 4 -5.06 9.30 24.20
N GLN A 5 -5.75 10.35 24.64
CA GLN A 5 -5.74 11.64 23.97
C GLN A 5 -4.39 12.34 24.13
N THR A 6 -3.76 12.22 25.30
CA THR A 6 -2.41 12.74 25.55
C THR A 6 -1.38 12.03 24.68
N GLU A 7 -1.43 10.70 24.61
CA GLU A 7 -0.55 9.93 23.72
C GLU A 7 -0.76 10.31 22.25
N ASN A 8 -2.00 10.44 21.79
CA ASN A 8 -2.29 10.87 20.41
C ASN A 8 -1.67 12.25 20.11
N LYS A 9 -1.83 13.22 21.01
CA LYS A 9 -1.22 14.55 20.86
C LYS A 9 0.30 14.48 20.77
N PHE A 10 0.93 13.69 21.64
CA PHE A 10 2.37 13.47 21.58
C PHE A 10 2.80 12.80 20.27
N MET A 11 2.08 11.78 19.82
CA MET A 11 2.37 11.13 18.55
C MET A 11 2.22 12.07 17.36
N LEU A 12 1.33 13.08 17.42
CA LEU A 12 1.27 14.12 16.40
C LEU A 12 2.54 14.97 16.37
N GLU A 13 3.16 15.27 17.51
CA GLU A 13 4.45 15.95 17.56
C GLU A 13 5.57 15.09 16.96
N VAL A 14 5.58 13.79 17.27
CA VAL A 14 6.53 12.83 16.66
C VAL A 14 6.35 12.80 15.14
N LEU A 15 5.11 12.80 14.65
CA LEU A 15 4.82 12.82 13.21
C LEU A 15 5.25 14.12 12.54
N LYS A 16 5.12 15.27 13.22
CA LYS A 16 5.64 16.56 12.73
C LYS A 16 7.16 16.55 12.59
N VAL A 17 7.89 15.97 13.54
CA VAL A 17 9.35 15.79 13.41
C VAL A 17 9.67 14.82 12.27
N TYR A 18 8.94 13.71 12.17
CA TYR A 18 9.12 12.74 11.09
C TYR A 18 8.89 13.37 9.69
N GLN A 19 7.95 14.31 9.55
CA GLN A 19 7.74 15.07 8.32
C GLN A 19 8.97 15.88 7.91
N THR A 20 9.74 16.45 8.84
CA THR A 20 10.93 17.25 8.54
C THR A 20 12.16 16.42 8.16
N LEU A 21 12.07 15.08 8.18
CA LEU A 21 13.17 14.15 7.94
C LEU A 21 12.98 13.40 6.61
N PRO A 22 13.18 14.03 5.44
CA PRO A 22 12.89 13.44 4.14
C PRO A 22 13.71 12.18 3.85
N SER A 23 14.87 12.00 4.49
CA SER A 23 15.66 10.75 4.37
C SER A 23 14.86 9.51 4.80
N LEU A 24 13.85 9.66 5.67
CA LEU A 24 13.06 8.57 6.23
C LEU A 24 11.83 8.20 5.39
N TRP A 25 11.41 9.06 4.46
CA TRP A 25 10.10 8.91 3.82
C TRP A 25 9.99 9.37 2.36
N LYS A 26 10.86 10.26 1.90
CA LYS A 26 10.77 10.86 0.57
C LYS A 26 11.63 10.09 -0.42
N VAL A 27 11.07 9.06 -1.05
CA VAL A 27 11.81 8.11 -1.93
C VAL A 27 12.54 8.84 -3.06
N LYS A 28 11.95 9.90 -3.60
CA LYS A 28 12.52 10.71 -4.69
C LYS A 28 13.61 11.70 -4.23
N SER A 29 13.98 11.73 -2.94
CA SER A 29 15.04 12.60 -2.43
C SER A 29 16.39 11.89 -2.48
N GLU A 30 17.46 12.63 -2.79
CA GLU A 30 18.85 12.15 -2.65
C GLU A 30 19.14 11.71 -1.21
N GLU A 31 18.58 12.43 -0.23
CA GLU A 31 18.74 12.13 1.19
C GLU A 31 18.18 10.74 1.57
N TYR A 32 17.18 10.25 0.83
CA TYR A 32 16.63 8.92 1.04
C TYR A 32 17.61 7.81 0.63
N HIS A 33 18.57 8.10 -0.25
CA HIS A 33 19.58 7.13 -0.65
C HIS A 33 20.81 7.16 0.27
N ASN A 34 20.94 8.20 1.09
CA ASN A 34 22.03 8.34 2.05
C ASN A 34 21.76 7.51 3.33
N ARG A 35 22.49 6.40 3.47
CA ARG A 35 22.41 5.50 4.64
C ARG A 35 22.79 6.19 5.94
N GLN A 36 23.84 7.00 5.93
CA GLN A 36 24.33 7.69 7.12
C GLN A 36 23.29 8.70 7.63
N ARG A 37 22.74 9.49 6.71
CA ARG A 37 21.68 10.45 7.03
C ARG A 37 20.43 9.77 7.59
N LYS A 38 20.02 8.61 7.06
CA LYS A 38 18.91 7.83 7.64
C LYS A 38 19.17 7.44 9.08
N ILE A 39 20.40 7.00 9.40
CA ILE A 39 20.75 6.61 10.76
C ILE A 39 20.61 7.82 11.68
N GLU A 40 21.17 8.97 11.31
CA GLU A 40 21.11 10.22 12.06
C GLU A 40 19.66 10.69 12.27
N ASP A 41 18.87 10.76 11.19
CA ASP A 41 17.48 11.19 11.25
C ASP A 41 16.63 10.22 12.11
N TYR A 42 16.90 8.90 12.07
CA TYR A 42 16.27 7.94 12.98
C TYR A 42 16.64 8.18 14.45
N GLN A 43 17.87 8.59 14.75
CA GLN A 43 18.28 8.95 16.11
C GLN A 43 17.57 10.21 16.60
N VAL A 44 17.44 11.24 15.74
CA VAL A 44 16.68 12.46 16.04
C VAL A 44 15.23 12.10 16.39
N LEU A 45 14.60 11.27 15.57
CA LEU A 45 13.22 10.86 15.78
C LEU A 45 13.05 9.99 17.04
N LEU A 46 14.00 9.09 17.31
CA LEU A 46 14.01 8.27 18.52
C LEU A 46 14.17 9.12 19.78
N LYS A 47 15.05 10.13 19.76
CA LYS A 47 15.20 11.08 20.86
C LYS A 47 13.86 11.75 21.20
N LYS A 48 13.12 12.23 20.18
CA LYS A 48 11.79 12.79 20.40
C LYS A 48 10.82 11.74 20.96
N TYR A 49 10.79 10.53 20.40
CA TYR A 49 9.90 9.45 20.86
C TYR A 49 10.14 9.06 22.33
N LYS A 50 11.40 9.09 22.77
CA LYS A 50 11.79 8.78 24.16
C LYS A 50 11.33 9.79 25.20
N GLU A 51 10.92 10.99 24.80
CA GLU A 51 10.35 11.98 25.75
C GLU A 51 9.07 11.46 26.42
N TYR A 52 8.34 10.55 25.77
CA TYR A 52 7.15 9.91 26.32
C TYR A 52 7.31 8.41 26.56
N PHE A 53 8.22 7.75 25.82
CA PHE A 53 8.54 6.33 25.97
C PHE A 53 10.04 6.14 26.27
N PRO A 54 10.52 6.37 27.51
CA PRO A 54 11.95 6.45 27.83
C PRO A 54 12.76 5.21 27.42
N GLU A 55 12.18 4.03 27.62
CA GLU A 55 12.81 2.73 27.33
C GLU A 55 12.65 2.30 25.86
N ALA A 56 12.08 3.16 25.00
CA ALA A 56 11.78 2.78 23.64
C ALA A 56 13.04 2.48 22.82
N THR A 57 12.98 1.42 22.04
CA THR A 57 14.05 1.09 21.09
C THR A 57 13.78 1.66 19.70
N LEU A 58 14.84 1.73 18.88
CA LEU A 58 14.70 2.11 17.47
C LEU A 58 13.75 1.16 16.71
N GLU A 59 13.73 -0.11 17.08
CA GLU A 59 12.86 -1.11 16.47
C GLU A 59 11.39 -0.86 16.78
N GLU A 60 11.07 -0.52 18.03
CA GLU A 60 9.71 -0.16 18.44
C GLU A 60 9.22 1.10 17.74
N LEU A 61 10.07 2.13 17.61
CA LEU A 61 9.76 3.32 16.83
C LEU A 61 9.44 2.95 15.37
N LYS A 62 10.30 2.17 14.72
CA LYS A 62 10.08 1.72 13.33
C LYS A 62 8.79 0.91 13.20
N LYS A 63 8.51 0.02 14.15
CA LYS A 63 7.27 -0.77 14.20
C LYS A 63 6.05 0.14 14.34
N LYS A 64 6.08 1.12 15.26
CA LYS A 64 5.01 2.11 15.44
C LYS A 64 4.77 2.92 14.16
N LEU A 65 5.83 3.40 13.51
CA LEU A 65 5.74 4.12 12.23
C LEU A 65 5.13 3.25 11.12
N ASN A 66 5.51 1.98 11.03
CA ASN A 66 4.96 1.06 10.03
C ASN A 66 3.48 0.78 10.27
N THR A 67 3.04 0.62 11.52
CA THR A 67 1.63 0.51 11.87
C THR A 67 0.86 1.76 11.45
N LEU A 68 1.40 2.95 11.73
CA LEU A 68 0.77 4.22 11.33
C LEU A 68 0.68 4.36 9.81
N ARG A 69 1.75 4.05 9.06
CA ARG A 69 1.74 4.07 7.59
C ARG A 69 0.74 3.08 7.00
N THR A 70 0.63 1.87 7.58
CA THR A 70 -0.36 0.88 7.14
C THR A 70 -1.79 1.37 7.39
N GLY A 71 -2.05 1.98 8.55
CA GLY A 71 -3.31 2.64 8.85
C GLY A 71 -3.62 3.76 7.87
N PHE A 72 -2.67 4.67 7.65
CA PHE A 72 -2.78 5.76 6.69
C PHE A 72 -3.15 5.28 5.28
N ARG A 73 -2.45 4.28 4.75
CA ARG A 73 -2.74 3.71 3.43
C ARG A 73 -4.12 3.09 3.35
N THR A 74 -4.57 2.43 4.41
CA THR A 74 -5.91 1.82 4.48
C THR A 74 -7.00 2.88 4.48
N GLU A 75 -6.83 3.92 5.28
CA GLU A 75 -7.74 5.07 5.34
C GLU A 75 -7.76 5.84 4.00
N LEU A 76 -6.61 6.11 3.40
CA LEU A 76 -6.50 6.77 2.09
C LEU A 76 -7.23 5.98 0.99
N ARG A 77 -7.19 4.65 1.04
CA ARG A 77 -7.97 3.80 0.12
C ARG A 77 -9.49 3.94 0.32
N LYS A 78 -9.97 4.14 1.54
CA LYS A 78 -11.41 4.35 1.80
C LYS A 78 -11.87 5.68 1.23
N ILE A 79 -11.12 6.74 1.50
CA ILE A 79 -11.35 8.08 0.93
C ILE A 79 -11.41 7.98 -0.60
N ASN A 80 -10.38 7.40 -1.22
CA ASN A 80 -10.31 7.26 -2.68
C ASN A 80 -11.41 6.38 -3.28
N ARG A 81 -11.91 5.36 -2.56
CA ARG A 81 -13.03 4.53 -3.03
C ARG A 81 -14.34 5.32 -3.00
N SER A 82 -14.61 6.04 -1.90
CA SER A 82 -15.83 6.85 -1.78
C SER A 82 -15.92 7.94 -2.86
N ALA A 83 -14.78 8.56 -3.19
CA ALA A 83 -14.71 9.55 -4.26
C ALA A 83 -14.97 8.97 -5.66
N LYS A 84 -14.69 7.68 -5.89
CA LYS A 84 -14.83 7.03 -7.21
C LYS A 84 -16.21 6.40 -7.43
N SER A 85 -16.97 6.12 -6.38
CA SER A 85 -18.28 5.46 -6.47
C SER A 85 -19.42 6.36 -6.96
N GLY A 86 -19.15 7.60 -7.37
CA GLY A 86 -20.19 8.54 -7.84
C GLY A 86 -21.16 8.96 -6.74
N ALA A 87 -20.77 8.79 -5.48
CA ALA A 87 -21.55 9.24 -4.34
C ALA A 87 -21.60 10.79 -4.36
N GLY A 88 -22.73 11.38 -3.98
CA GLY A 88 -22.88 12.84 -3.92
C GLY A 88 -21.83 13.46 -2.99
N LEU A 89 -21.58 14.76 -3.12
CA LEU A 89 -20.56 15.48 -2.32
C LEU A 89 -20.74 15.27 -0.80
N ASP A 90 -21.97 14.98 -0.35
CA ASP A 90 -22.35 14.69 1.04
C ASP A 90 -21.96 13.28 1.54
N ASP A 91 -21.62 12.34 0.65
CA ASP A 91 -21.30 10.93 0.99
C ASP A 91 -19.79 10.62 0.93
N LEU A 92 -18.95 11.65 0.74
CA LEU A 92 -17.50 11.46 0.74
C LEU A 92 -17.01 11.05 2.13
N TYR A 93 -16.24 9.96 2.17
CA TYR A 93 -15.69 9.46 3.43
C TYR A 93 -14.64 10.42 3.97
N GLU A 94 -14.95 11.12 5.06
CA GLU A 94 -13.97 11.88 5.83
C GLU A 94 -13.36 10.99 6.92
N SER A 95 -12.04 10.77 6.84
CA SER A 95 -11.35 9.94 7.84
C SER A 95 -11.30 10.65 9.19
N GLN A 96 -11.92 10.05 10.20
CA GLN A 96 -11.88 10.49 11.61
C GLN A 96 -10.56 10.11 12.32
N ALA A 97 -9.54 9.67 11.58
CA ALA A 97 -8.28 9.26 12.16
C ALA A 97 -7.50 10.49 12.66
N TRP A 98 -7.21 10.54 13.96
CA TRP A 98 -6.50 11.65 14.61
C TRP A 98 -5.14 11.99 13.96
N PHE A 99 -4.48 11.02 13.31
CA PHE A 99 -3.17 11.19 12.66
C PHE A 99 -3.26 11.59 11.18
N MET A 100 -4.45 11.65 10.58
CA MET A 100 -4.57 11.76 9.11
C MET A 100 -3.95 13.04 8.57
N SER A 101 -4.32 14.19 9.15
CA SER A 101 -3.78 15.49 8.76
C SER A 101 -2.24 15.53 8.85
N ALA A 102 -1.66 14.93 9.90
CA ALA A 102 -0.22 14.91 10.10
C ALA A 102 0.54 13.99 9.13
N MET A 103 -0.14 13.06 8.46
CA MET A 103 0.49 12.11 7.52
C MET A 103 0.19 12.41 6.04
N MET A 104 -0.54 13.49 5.74
CA MET A 104 -0.90 13.85 4.36
C MET A 104 0.31 14.09 3.44
N PHE A 105 1.47 14.44 3.99
CA PHE A 105 2.71 14.57 3.20
C PHE A 105 3.18 13.25 2.55
N LEU A 106 2.62 12.11 2.96
CA LEU A 106 2.92 10.80 2.40
C LEU A 106 2.05 10.42 1.19
N VAL A 107 1.02 11.21 0.85
CA VAL A 107 0.11 10.88 -0.27
C VAL A 107 0.86 10.63 -1.59
N ASP A 108 1.85 11.47 -1.89
CA ASP A 108 2.68 11.36 -3.10
C ASP A 108 3.62 10.13 -3.10
N GLN A 109 3.83 9.53 -1.93
CA GLN A 109 4.63 8.31 -1.78
C GLN A 109 3.77 7.04 -1.90
N GLU A 110 2.47 7.15 -1.56
CA GLU A 110 1.51 6.04 -1.53
C GLU A 110 0.69 5.92 -2.82
N THR A 111 0.95 6.79 -3.80
CA THR A 111 0.41 6.74 -5.15
C THR A 111 1.44 6.15 -6.12
N PRO A 112 1.54 4.81 -6.23
CA PRO A 112 2.13 4.24 -7.42
C PRO A 112 1.26 4.62 -8.61
N ALA A 113 1.89 5.11 -9.69
CA ALA A 113 1.31 5.01 -11.03
C ALA A 113 0.72 3.58 -11.15
N GLN A 114 -0.53 3.47 -11.58
CA GLN A 114 -1.20 2.18 -11.67
C GLN A 114 -0.32 1.15 -12.40
N SER A 115 -0.32 -0.08 -11.87
CA SER A 115 0.22 -1.34 -12.42
C SER A 115 1.65 -1.67 -11.96
N ARG A 116 1.94 -2.89 -11.49
CA ARG A 116 1.61 -4.19 -12.11
C ARG A 116 1.23 -5.23 -11.07
N THR A 117 -0.02 -5.64 -11.05
CA THR A 117 -0.39 -6.95 -10.51
C THR A 117 -0.14 -7.96 -11.62
N SER A 118 0.93 -8.75 -11.56
CA SER A 118 1.08 -9.96 -12.40
C SER A 118 0.50 -11.16 -11.64
N LEU A 119 -0.81 -11.16 -11.45
CA LEU A 119 -1.53 -12.36 -11.10
C LEU A 119 -2.59 -12.53 -12.18
N PRO A 120 -2.58 -13.63 -12.96
CA PRO A 120 -3.71 -13.93 -13.82
C PRO A 120 -4.91 -14.14 -12.90
N MET A 121 -5.90 -13.25 -13.04
CA MET A 121 -7.19 -13.41 -12.38
C MET A 121 -7.81 -14.71 -12.93
N PRO A 122 -8.22 -15.68 -12.10
CA PRO A 122 -9.04 -16.79 -12.58
C PRO A 122 -10.32 -16.18 -13.14
N GLN A 123 -10.52 -16.28 -14.45
CA GLN A 123 -11.78 -15.90 -15.08
C GLN A 123 -12.90 -16.70 -14.41
N MET A 124 -13.86 -15.97 -13.85
CA MET A 124 -15.12 -16.54 -13.40
C MET A 124 -15.77 -17.19 -14.62
N VAL A 125 -15.89 -18.50 -14.56
CA VAL A 125 -16.59 -19.33 -15.53
C VAL A 125 -18.07 -18.92 -15.47
N GLN A 126 -18.57 -18.28 -16.52
CA GLN A 126 -19.99 -18.33 -16.83
C GLN A 126 -20.22 -19.67 -17.52
N SER A 127 -20.58 -20.68 -16.73
CA SER A 127 -21.12 -21.93 -17.23
C SER A 127 -22.57 -21.68 -17.65
N ASP A 128 -22.73 -21.25 -18.90
CA ASP A 128 -23.90 -21.55 -19.70
C ASP A 128 -23.74 -22.96 -20.30
N VAL A 129 -24.88 -23.58 -20.54
CA VAL A 129 -25.08 -25.00 -20.83
C VAL A 129 -24.60 -25.37 -22.24
N GLY A 130 -24.01 -26.56 -22.44
CA GLY A 130 -24.02 -27.22 -23.75
C GLY A 130 -22.74 -27.90 -24.24
N GLU A 131 -22.53 -29.13 -23.76
CA GLU A 131 -22.18 -30.34 -24.53
C GLU A 131 -20.98 -30.31 -25.52
N GLU A 132 -19.88 -30.81 -24.95
CA GLU A 132 -18.64 -31.26 -25.54
C GLU A 132 -18.81 -32.65 -26.20
N GLN A 133 -19.05 -32.73 -27.51
CA GLN A 133 -19.03 -34.02 -28.24
C GLN A 133 -18.80 -33.90 -29.77
N VAL A 134 -17.77 -33.18 -30.24
CA VAL A 134 -17.39 -33.26 -31.67
C VAL A 134 -15.87 -33.23 -31.94
N VAL A 135 -15.06 -32.65 -31.07
CA VAL A 135 -13.70 -32.24 -31.47
C VAL A 135 -12.65 -33.37 -31.38
N LEU A 136 -12.96 -34.49 -30.73
CA LEU A 136 -12.04 -35.63 -30.59
C LEU A 136 -12.08 -36.63 -31.77
N GLN A 137 -12.97 -36.46 -32.76
CA GLN A 137 -13.03 -37.33 -33.94
C GLN A 137 -12.21 -36.80 -35.13
N VAL A 138 -11.78 -35.53 -35.12
CA VAL A 138 -11.18 -34.88 -36.31
C VAL A 138 -9.66 -35.00 -36.40
N LYS A 139 -8.96 -35.32 -35.29
CA LYS A 139 -7.48 -35.35 -35.26
C LYS A 139 -6.85 -36.75 -35.38
N ARG A 140 -7.52 -37.69 -36.04
CA ARG A 140 -6.94 -39.01 -36.40
C ARG A 140 -6.61 -39.17 -37.89
N ASN A 141 -6.88 -38.16 -38.71
CA ASN A 141 -6.65 -38.20 -40.15
C ASN A 141 -5.67 -37.09 -40.57
N LEU A 142 -4.38 -37.27 -40.29
CA LEU A 142 -3.29 -36.77 -41.12
C LEU A 142 -1.96 -37.23 -40.51
N ASP A 143 -1.45 -38.36 -41.00
CA ASP A 143 -0.01 -38.61 -41.18
C ASP A 143 0.16 -39.96 -41.90
N LEU A 144 0.52 -39.90 -43.19
CA LEU A 144 1.62 -40.65 -43.84
C LEU A 144 1.38 -40.90 -45.35
N ASP A 145 2.12 -40.10 -46.12
CA ASP A 145 2.80 -40.32 -47.40
C ASP A 145 2.07 -40.70 -48.72
N PRO A 146 2.30 -39.96 -49.82
CA PRO A 146 1.77 -40.23 -51.15
C PRO A 146 2.79 -40.98 -52.01
N ASN A 147 2.80 -42.32 -51.98
CA ASN A 147 3.27 -43.13 -53.11
C ASN A 147 2.81 -44.60 -53.02
N SER A 148 1.74 -44.96 -53.74
CA SER A 148 1.71 -46.25 -54.45
C SER A 148 0.72 -46.15 -55.61
N ARG A 149 1.31 -45.89 -56.78
CA ARG A 149 0.70 -46.02 -58.10
C ARG A 149 0.91 -47.47 -58.56
N MET A 150 -0.12 -48.02 -59.23
CA MET A 150 -0.28 -49.35 -59.84
C MET A 150 -1.07 -50.37 -59.01
#